data_AF-A0A9X4HZK5-F1
#
_entry.id   AF-A0A9X4HZK5-F1
#
_cell.length_a   1.000
_cell.length_b   1.000
_cell.length_c   1.000
_cell.angle_alpha   90.00
_cell.angle_beta   90.00
_cell.angle_gamma   90.00
#
_symmetry.space_group_name_H-M   'P 1'
#
loop_
_entity.id
_entity.type
_entity.pdbx_description
1 polymer ?
#
loop_
_entity_poly.entity_id
_entity_poly.type
_entity_poly.pdbx_seq_one_letter_code
_entity_poly.pdbx_strand_id
1 'polypeptide(L)' 'MADLLSKQQYAALAAELQLRTQAFIDGEFRDAISGKTFVTTNPATGKQLAEVAACD' A
#
# COMPACT_ATOMS: atom_id res chain seq x y z
N MET A 1 -18.45 0.63 23.03
CA MET A 1 -16.97 0.70 23.13
C MET A 1 -16.43 -0.22 22.05
N ALA A 2 -15.49 0.24 21.23
CA ALA A 2 -14.86 -0.66 20.26
C ALA A 2 -13.84 -1.53 21.00
N ASP A 3 -14.01 -2.84 20.98
CA ASP A 3 -13.01 -3.77 21.49
C ASP A 3 -11.72 -3.64 20.66
N LEU A 4 -10.59 -3.55 21.34
CA LEU A 4 -9.29 -3.46 20.69
C LEU A 4 -8.87 -4.84 20.18
N LEU A 5 -8.44 -4.89 18.92
CA LEU A 5 -7.88 -6.10 18.34
C LEU A 5 -6.48 -6.35 18.90
N SER A 6 -6.11 -7.63 19.00
CA SER A 6 -4.75 -8.03 19.36
C SER A 6 -3.75 -7.77 18.23
N LYS A 7 -2.45 -7.74 18.56
CA LYS A 7 -1.35 -7.61 17.59
C LYS A 7 -1.44 -8.64 16.46
N GLN A 8 -1.80 -9.89 16.78
CA GLN A 8 -1.91 -10.96 15.80
C GLN A 8 -3.07 -10.73 14.84
N GLN A 9 -4.21 -10.23 15.34
CA GLN A 9 -5.36 -9.90 14.51
C GLN A 9 -5.05 -8.73 13.56
N TYR A 10 -4.35 -7.71 14.02
CA TYR A 10 -3.90 -6.63 13.13
C TYR A 10 -2.91 -7.10 12.07
N ALA A 11 -2.01 -8.03 12.41
CA ALA A 11 -1.09 -8.60 11.44
C ALA A 11 -1.82 -9.43 10.36
N ALA A 12 -2.88 -10.16 10.73
CA ALA A 12 -3.72 -10.90 9.79
C ALA A 12 -4.46 -9.94 8.83
N LEU A 13 -5.09 -8.88 9.37
CA LEU A 13 -5.76 -7.87 8.56
C LEU A 13 -4.81 -7.17 7.59
N ALA A 14 -3.58 -6.87 8.02
CA ALA A 14 -2.57 -6.27 7.15
C ALA A 14 -2.16 -7.17 5.98
N ALA A 15 -2.22 -8.49 6.15
CA ALA A 15 -1.91 -9.46 5.10
C ALA A 15 -3.04 -9.60 4.06
N GLU A 16 -4.29 -9.34 4.46
CA GLU A 16 -5.47 -9.41 3.59
C GLU A 16 -5.75 -8.09 2.85
N LEU A 17 -5.06 -7.00 3.21
CA LEU A 17 -5.30 -5.69 2.64
C LEU A 17 -4.84 -5.60 1.18
N GLN A 18 -5.74 -5.19 0.29
CA GLN A 18 -5.39 -4.85 -1.08
C GLN A 18 -4.92 -3.40 -1.14
N LEU A 19 -3.61 -3.19 -1.21
CA LEU A 19 -3.00 -1.87 -1.32
C LEU A 19 -3.14 -1.33 -2.73
N ARG A 20 -3.79 -0.17 -2.87
CA ARG A 20 -3.87 0.54 -4.15
C ARG A 20 -2.53 1.23 -4.43
N THR A 21 -1.97 0.97 -5.61
CA THR A 21 -0.63 1.41 -6.02
C THR A 21 -0.62 2.51 -7.07
N GLN A 22 -1.77 2.78 -7.68
CA GLN A 22 -1.94 3.75 -8.75
C GLN A 22 -2.04 5.17 -8.19
N ALA A 23 -1.59 6.15 -8.96
CA ALA A 23 -1.79 7.55 -8.64
C ALA A 23 -3.26 7.92 -8.80
N PHE A 24 -3.78 8.79 -7.93
CA PHE A 24 -5.14 9.29 -8.04
C PHE A 24 -5.11 10.73 -8.57
N ILE A 25 -5.53 10.91 -9.82
CA ILE A 25 -5.46 12.17 -10.55
C ILE A 25 -6.80 12.37 -11.26
N ASP A 26 -7.38 13.57 -11.14
CA ASP A 26 -8.68 13.94 -11.75
C ASP A 26 -9.84 12.99 -11.42
N GLY A 27 -9.86 12.41 -10.23
CA GLY A 27 -10.93 11.51 -9.78
C GLY A 27 -10.77 10.07 -10.23
N GLU A 28 -9.70 9.74 -10.96
CA GLU A 28 -9.42 8.40 -11.46
C GLU A 28 -8.08 7.86 -10.97
N PHE A 29 -7.97 6.53 -10.90
CA PHE A 29 -6.71 5.86 -10.64
C PHE A 29 -5.99 5.59 -11.96
N ARG A 30 -4.72 5.99 -12.03
CA ARG A 30 -3.91 5.87 -13.23
C ARG A 30 -2.49 5.45 -12.89
N ASP A 31 -1.87 4.73 -13.82
CA ASP A 31 -0.45 4.42 -13.75
C ASP A 31 0.39 5.67 -14.08
N ALA A 32 1.66 5.67 -13.69
CA ALA A 32 2.57 6.74 -14.08
C ALA A 32 2.70 6.80 -15.61
N ILE A 33 2.80 8.01 -16.17
CA ILE A 33 2.99 8.20 -17.62
C ILE A 33 4.26 7.50 -18.10
N SER A 34 5.32 7.49 -17.29
CA SER A 34 6.58 6.82 -17.58
C SER A 34 6.52 5.30 -17.38
N GLY A 35 5.42 4.75 -16.87
CA GLY A 35 5.25 3.34 -16.52
C GLY A 35 6.11 2.87 -15.35
N LYS A 36 6.87 3.77 -14.72
CA LYS A 36 7.76 3.43 -13.61
C LYS A 36 6.97 3.19 -12.33
N THR A 37 7.41 2.22 -11.56
CA THR A 37 6.98 1.99 -10.19
C THR A 37 8.18 1.99 -9.25
N PHE A 38 7.94 2.23 -7.97
CA PHE A 38 8.95 2.07 -6.93
C PHE A 38 8.40 1.23 -5.77
N VAL A 39 9.27 0.40 -5.19
CA VAL A 39 8.91 -0.48 -4.08
C VAL A 39 8.74 0.36 -2.81
N THR A 40 7.57 0.28 -2.21
CA THR A 40 7.32 0.76 -0.85
C THR A 40 7.61 -0.35 0.13
N THR A 41 8.47 -0.10 1.12
CA THR A 41 8.86 -1.08 2.13
C THR A 41 8.33 -0.71 3.51
N ASN A 42 7.97 -1.70 4.31
CA ASN A 42 7.62 -1.52 5.70
C ASN A 42 8.88 -1.19 6.52
N PRO A 43 8.98 0.00 7.14
CA PRO A 43 10.19 0.42 7.85
C PRO A 43 10.49 -0.42 9.10
N ALA A 44 9.48 -1.05 9.72
CA ALA A 44 9.67 -1.87 10.92
C ALA A 44 10.20 -3.28 10.62
N THR A 45 10.02 -3.78 9.39
CA THR A 45 10.38 -5.17 9.02
C THR A 45 11.26 -5.28 7.79
N GLY A 46 11.41 -4.19 7.02
CA GLY A 46 12.10 -4.17 5.73
C GLY A 46 11.35 -4.90 4.60
N LYS A 47 10.16 -5.47 4.87
CA LYS A 47 9.40 -6.23 3.88
C LYS A 47 8.79 -5.31 2.84
N GLN A 48 8.73 -5.77 1.59
CA GLN A 48 8.03 -5.06 0.52
C GLN A 48 6.52 -5.06 0.81
N LEU A 49 5.89 -3.89 0.67
CA LEU A 49 4.45 -3.70 0.84
C LEU A 49 3.75 -3.70 -0.52
N ALA A 50 4.19 -2.83 -1.43
CA ALA A 50 3.63 -2.72 -2.77
C ALA A 50 4.56 -1.93 -3.70
N GLU A 51 4.35 -2.03 -5.01
CA GLU A 51 5.02 -1.21 -6.03
C GLU A 51 4.11 -0.05 -6.44
N VAL A 52 4.44 1.17 -6.02
CA VAL A 52 3.61 2.37 -6.23
C VAL A 52 4.07 3.11 -7.49
N ALA A 53 3.14 3.74 -8.22
CA ALA A 53 3.44 4.54 -9.40
C ALA A 53 4.45 5.67 -9.08
N ALA A 54 5.57 5.70 -9.82
CA ALA A 54 6.56 6.77 -9.78
C ALA A 54 6.20 7.84 -10.83
N CYS A 55 5.30 8.75 -10.46
CA CYS A 55 4.94 9.90 -11.32
C CYS A 55 6.13 10.87 -11.46
N ASP A 56 6.27 11.42 -12.67
CA ASP A 56 7.24 12.46 -13.03
C ASP A 56 6.51 13.79 -13.27
#